data_AF-Q9LBS1-F1
#
_entry.id   AF-Q9LBS1-F1
#
_cell.length_a   1.000
_cell.length_b   1.000
_cell.length_c   1.000
_cell.angle_alpha   90.00
_cell.angle_beta   90.00
_cell.angle_gamma   90.00
#
_symmetry.space_group_name_H-M   'P 1'
#
loop_
_entity.id
_entity.type
_entity.pdbx_description
1 polymer ?
#
loop_
_entity_poly.entity_id
_entity_poly.type
_entity_poly.pdbx_seq_one_letter_code
_entity_poly.pdbx_strand_id
1 'polypeptide(L)'
;SYYVRLQYNGEILPLFTKIDGITNATGKEKDSPLKASFIAGGGAFGYKMDDIRVDFEGLYSWLNKDADVVGDTVADNLTAISGLVNAYYDIAIEDMPITPYVGIGVGAAYVSNPLATKVTNDKASGFGVAYQAKAGVSYDVTPEVKLYAGARYFGSYGANFGKATKDDAGIKVLYSTVGAEA
;
A
#
# COMPACT_ATOMS: atom_id res chain seq x y z
N SER A 1 -6.06 18.18 18.21
CA SER A 1 -6.04 17.12 19.25
C SER A 1 -5.23 15.93 18.75
N TYR A 2 -4.60 15.17 19.66
CA TYR A 2 -3.89 13.92 19.30
C TYR A 2 -4.86 12.75 19.20
N TYR A 3 -4.59 11.82 18.29
CA TYR A 3 -5.35 10.57 18.18
C TYR A 3 -4.44 9.41 17.76
N VAL A 4 -4.91 8.19 18.06
CA VAL A 4 -4.37 6.95 17.51
C VAL A 4 -5.47 6.34 16.63
N ARG A 5 -5.09 5.88 15.44
CA ARG A 5 -5.96 5.11 14.55
C ARG A 5 -5.41 3.71 14.42
N LEU A 6 -6.25 2.71 14.67
CA LEU A 6 -6.01 1.34 14.26
C LEU A 6 -6.79 1.10 12.98
N GLN A 7 -6.16 0.45 12.01
CA GLN A 7 -6.79 0.22 10.73
C GLN A 7 -6.63 -1.19 10.22
N TYR A 8 -7.76 -1.73 9.78
CA TYR A 8 -7.80 -2.92 8.95
C TYR A 8 -8.07 -2.50 7.51
N ASN A 9 -7.13 -2.81 6.61
CA ASN A 9 -7.30 -2.55 5.19
C ASN A 9 -7.64 -3.88 4.51
N GLY A 10 -8.88 -3.99 4.07
CA GLY A 10 -9.29 -5.03 3.12
C GLY A 10 -8.88 -4.59 1.72
N GLU A 11 -7.79 -5.14 1.20
CA GLU A 11 -7.37 -4.87 -0.18
C GLU A 11 -8.27 -5.66 -1.14
N ILE A 12 -8.93 -4.97 -2.08
CA ILE A 12 -9.71 -5.60 -3.16
C ILE A 12 -8.82 -5.54 -4.40
N LEU A 13 -8.46 -6.72 -4.91
CA LEU A 13 -7.77 -7.01 -6.19
C LEU A 13 -7.01 -5.86 -6.91
N PRO A 14 -5.72 -6.06 -7.25
CA PRO A 14 -4.88 -5.04 -7.84
C PRO A 14 -5.41 -4.65 -9.22
N LEU A 15 -5.77 -3.37 -9.40
CA LEU A 15 -6.12 -2.87 -10.73
C LEU A 15 -4.87 -2.86 -11.63
N PHE A 16 -3.66 -2.65 -11.10
CA PHE A 16 -2.40 -2.72 -11.87
C PHE A 16 -1.16 -2.97 -10.95
N THR A 17 -0.67 -4.20 -10.81
CA THR A 17 0.71 -4.45 -10.31
C THR A 17 1.57 -4.84 -11.50
N LYS A 18 2.62 -4.06 -11.79
CA LYS A 18 3.54 -4.33 -12.90
C LYS A 18 4.94 -4.56 -12.34
N ILE A 19 5.50 -5.73 -12.66
CA ILE A 19 6.90 -6.03 -12.41
C ILE A 19 7.62 -5.89 -13.76
N ASP A 20 8.40 -4.84 -13.93
CA ASP A 20 9.22 -4.69 -15.14
C ASP A 20 10.33 -5.76 -15.12
N GLY A 21 10.38 -6.63 -16.14
CA GLY A 21 11.37 -7.71 -16.29
C GLY A 21 10.82 -9.14 -16.25
N ILE A 22 9.52 -9.34 -15.99
CA ILE A 22 8.85 -10.65 -16.05
C ILE A 22 7.81 -10.66 -17.18
N THR A 23 7.86 -11.67 -18.05
CA THR A 23 6.87 -11.87 -19.11
C THR A 23 5.72 -12.71 -18.57
N ASN A 24 4.50 -12.15 -18.53
CA ASN A 24 3.29 -12.88 -18.16
C ASN A 24 2.97 -13.99 -19.18
N ALA A 25 2.18 -14.98 -18.78
CA ALA A 25 1.68 -16.01 -19.68
C ALA A 25 0.89 -15.41 -20.86
N THR A 26 1.00 -16.04 -22.03
CA THR A 26 0.27 -15.64 -23.25
C THR A 26 -1.24 -15.60 -22.99
N GLY A 27 -1.89 -14.48 -23.32
CA GLY A 27 -3.30 -14.21 -23.06
C GLY A 27 -3.63 -13.60 -21.69
N LYS A 28 -2.63 -13.41 -20.81
CA LYS A 28 -2.73 -12.81 -19.47
C LYS A 28 -1.78 -11.63 -19.29
N GLU A 29 -1.41 -10.97 -20.39
CA GLU A 29 -0.41 -9.88 -20.41
C GLU A 29 -0.85 -8.65 -19.61
N LYS A 30 -2.15 -8.54 -19.30
CA LYS A 30 -2.74 -7.46 -18.49
C LYS A 30 -3.06 -7.90 -17.05
N ASP A 31 -2.91 -9.18 -16.73
CA ASP A 31 -3.25 -9.70 -15.41
C ASP A 31 -2.12 -9.42 -14.41
N SER A 32 -2.47 -9.14 -13.17
CA SER A 32 -1.50 -8.93 -12.10
C SER A 32 -0.80 -10.26 -11.76
N PRO A 33 0.54 -10.33 -11.74
CA PRO A 33 1.28 -11.54 -11.39
C PRO A 33 1.17 -11.95 -9.91
N LEU A 34 0.44 -11.19 -9.08
CA LEU A 34 0.27 -11.45 -7.64
C LEU A 34 -1.22 -11.56 -7.29
N LYS A 35 -1.59 -12.52 -6.41
CA LYS A 35 -2.95 -12.66 -5.88
C LYS A 35 -3.21 -11.51 -4.91
N ALA A 36 -4.45 -10.99 -4.93
CA ALA A 36 -4.93 -10.06 -3.92
C ALA A 36 -4.68 -10.65 -2.54
N SER A 37 -4.08 -9.88 -1.64
CA SER A 37 -3.86 -10.34 -0.29
C SER A 37 -4.61 -9.53 0.72
N PHE A 38 -5.24 -10.27 1.63
CA PHE A 38 -6.39 -9.82 2.41
C PHE A 38 -6.02 -9.37 3.84
N ILE A 39 -4.74 -9.10 4.12
CA ILE A 39 -4.32 -8.67 5.47
C ILE A 39 -3.24 -7.60 5.35
N ALA A 40 -3.68 -6.36 5.17
CA ALA A 40 -2.88 -5.17 5.39
C ALA A 40 -3.38 -4.47 6.66
N GLY A 41 -2.72 -4.78 7.78
CA GLY A 41 -2.99 -4.14 9.06
C GLY A 41 -2.05 -2.95 9.26
N GLY A 42 -2.56 -1.91 9.90
CA GLY A 42 -1.72 -0.77 10.24
C GLY A 42 -2.20 0.00 11.45
N GLY A 43 -1.33 0.89 11.89
CA GLY A 43 -1.64 1.86 12.90
C GLY A 43 -1.14 3.22 12.45
N ALA A 44 -1.85 4.26 12.86
CA ALA A 44 -1.41 5.63 12.66
C ALA A 44 -1.48 6.42 13.97
N PHE A 45 -0.55 7.33 14.13
CA PHE A 45 -0.57 8.33 15.18
C PHE A 45 -0.65 9.71 14.53
N GLY A 46 -1.61 10.52 14.95
CA GLY A 46 -1.88 11.78 14.28
C GLY A 46 -2.28 12.91 15.19
N TYR A 47 -2.31 14.08 14.57
CA TYR A 47 -2.73 15.34 15.15
C TYR A 47 -3.73 16.02 14.22
N LYS A 48 -4.88 16.39 14.78
CA LYS A 48 -5.92 17.17 14.10
C LYS A 48 -5.82 18.65 14.47
N MET A 49 -5.86 19.50 13.45
CA MET A 49 -5.79 20.96 13.43
C MET A 49 -7.02 21.48 12.69
N ASP A 50 -8.11 21.76 13.42
CA ASP A 50 -9.39 22.16 12.84
C ASP A 50 -9.85 21.19 11.73
N ASP A 51 -9.87 21.63 10.46
CA ASP A 51 -10.27 20.82 9.30
C ASP A 51 -9.12 19.98 8.72
N ILE A 52 -7.87 20.24 9.12
CA ILE A 52 -6.69 19.55 8.63
C ILE A 52 -6.24 18.52 9.65
N ARG A 53 -5.82 17.35 9.19
CA ARG A 53 -5.30 16.30 10.05
C ARG A 53 -4.04 15.71 9.45
N VAL A 54 -3.01 15.54 10.27
CA VAL A 54 -1.74 14.94 9.84
C VAL A 54 -1.48 13.70 10.67
N ASP A 55 -1.11 12.60 10.04
CA ASP A 55 -0.64 11.41 10.77
C ASP A 55 0.59 10.77 10.15
N PHE A 56 1.27 10.02 11.01
CA PHE A 56 2.26 9.04 10.64
C PHE A 56 1.61 7.66 10.69
N GLU A 57 1.66 6.93 9.58
CA GLU A 57 1.02 5.64 9.39
C GLU A 57 2.06 4.56 9.09
N GLY A 58 2.03 3.48 9.86
CA GLY A 58 2.78 2.27 9.61
C GLY A 58 1.87 1.17 9.09
N LEU A 59 2.28 0.50 8.02
CA LEU A 59 1.51 -0.56 7.37
C LEU A 59 2.36 -1.79 7.16
N TYR A 60 1.74 -2.94 7.38
CA TYR A 60 2.30 -4.24 7.09
C TYR A 60 1.36 -4.99 6.15
N SER A 61 1.84 -5.33 4.96
CA SER A 61 1.11 -6.14 3.98
C SER A 61 1.90 -7.41 3.69
N TRP A 62 1.22 -8.56 3.78
CA TRP A 62 1.73 -9.85 3.31
C TRP A 62 0.96 -10.21 2.06
N LEU A 63 1.63 -10.44 0.93
CA LEU A 63 1.07 -10.89 -0.35
C LEU A 63 1.43 -12.35 -0.67
N ASN A 64 0.47 -13.14 -1.16
CA ASN A 64 0.72 -14.51 -1.65
C ASN A 64 0.78 -14.53 -3.19
N LYS A 65 1.55 -15.45 -3.78
CA LYS A 65 1.70 -15.58 -5.25
C LYS A 65 0.40 -15.94 -5.96
N ASP A 66 0.28 -15.49 -7.21
CA ASP A 66 -0.70 -16.04 -8.17
C ASP A 66 -0.06 -17.08 -9.08
N ALA A 67 -0.15 -18.36 -8.69
CA ALA A 67 0.35 -19.48 -9.49
C ALA A 67 -0.38 -19.65 -10.84
N ASP A 68 -1.54 -19.00 -11.04
CA ASP A 68 -2.31 -19.08 -12.28
C ASP A 68 -1.89 -18.02 -13.31
N VAL A 69 -1.12 -16.99 -12.89
CA VAL A 69 -0.68 -15.87 -13.76
C VAL A 69 0.83 -15.90 -14.03
N VAL A 70 1.62 -16.41 -13.08
CA VAL A 70 3.08 -16.53 -13.17
C VAL A 70 3.55 -17.92 -12.76
N GLY A 71 4.58 -18.43 -13.45
CA GLY A 71 5.20 -19.72 -13.16
C GLY A 71 6.17 -19.69 -11.97
N ASP A 72 6.95 -20.76 -11.79
CA ASP A 72 7.86 -20.99 -10.65
C ASP A 72 9.00 -19.96 -10.47
N THR A 73 9.03 -18.89 -11.25
CA THR A 73 10.03 -17.82 -11.20
C THR A 73 9.68 -16.72 -10.16
N VAL A 74 8.44 -16.69 -9.64
CA VAL A 74 7.96 -15.70 -8.66
C VAL A 74 7.88 -16.29 -7.25
N ALA A 75 8.37 -15.57 -6.25
CA ALA A 75 8.40 -16.00 -4.86
C ALA A 75 7.00 -16.29 -4.32
N ASP A 76 6.87 -17.33 -3.50
CA ASP A 76 5.59 -17.77 -2.94
C ASP A 76 4.86 -16.68 -2.17
N ASN A 77 5.61 -15.83 -1.47
CA ASN A 77 5.10 -14.73 -0.66
C ASN A 77 5.96 -13.47 -0.85
N LEU A 78 5.32 -12.30 -0.93
CA LEU A 78 5.96 -10.99 -0.82
C LEU A 78 5.53 -10.31 0.46
N THR A 79 6.46 -9.66 1.15
CA THR A 79 6.13 -8.80 2.29
C THR A 79 6.44 -7.36 1.91
N ALA A 80 5.54 -6.45 2.24
CA ALA A 80 5.73 -5.02 2.09
C ALA A 80 5.47 -4.33 3.43
N ILE A 81 6.46 -3.61 3.92
CA ILE A 81 6.34 -2.75 5.10
C ILE A 81 6.42 -1.32 4.61
N SER A 82 5.49 -0.44 4.99
CA SER A 82 5.57 0.97 4.61
C SER A 82 5.32 1.89 5.78
N GLY A 83 5.98 3.05 5.73
CA GLY A 83 5.78 4.16 6.64
C GLY A 83 5.46 5.40 5.83
N LEU A 84 4.33 6.04 6.11
CA LEU A 84 3.84 7.21 5.39
C LEU A 84 3.51 8.35 6.35
N VAL A 85 3.73 9.57 5.89
CA VAL A 85 3.13 10.76 6.46
C VAL A 85 1.94 11.14 5.59
N ASN A 86 0.79 11.33 6.22
CA ASN A 86 -0.46 11.65 5.55
C ASN A 86 -0.97 13.00 6.00
N ALA A 87 -1.56 13.73 5.07
CA ALA A 87 -2.36 14.91 5.34
C ALA A 87 -3.79 14.65 4.85
N TYR A 88 -4.75 15.02 5.69
CA TYR A 88 -6.18 14.86 5.45
C TYR A 88 -6.86 16.21 5.56
N TYR A 89 -7.93 16.34 4.78
CA TYR A 89 -8.91 17.40 4.88
C TYR A 89 -10.24 16.75 5.26
N ASP A 90 -10.71 17.06 6.47
CA ASP A 90 -11.99 16.61 7.00
C ASP A 90 -13.03 17.67 6.63
N ILE A 91 -14.08 17.25 5.91
CA ILE A 91 -15.17 18.12 5.49
C ILE A 91 -16.20 18.14 6.62
N ALA A 92 -16.22 19.21 7.39
CA ALA A 92 -17.23 19.42 8.42
C ALA A 92 -18.60 19.65 7.74
N ILE A 93 -19.58 18.84 8.12
CA ILE A 93 -20.98 19.06 7.76
C ILE A 93 -21.72 19.38 9.05
N GLU A 94 -22.33 20.57 9.11
CA GLU A 94 -23.10 21.00 10.27
C GLU A 94 -24.22 20.00 10.58
N ASP A 95 -24.46 19.76 11.87
CA ASP A 95 -25.54 18.93 12.41
C ASP A 95 -25.56 17.45 11.95
N MET A 96 -24.44 16.91 11.45
CA MET A 96 -24.33 15.49 11.11
C MET A 96 -23.22 14.77 11.90
N PRO A 97 -23.47 13.53 12.37
CA PRO A 97 -22.44 12.70 13.02
C PRO A 97 -21.42 12.10 12.02
N ILE A 98 -21.54 12.43 10.72
CA ILE A 98 -20.70 11.91 9.63
C ILE A 98 -19.77 13.02 9.15
N THR A 99 -18.47 12.74 9.12
CA THR A 99 -17.43 13.63 8.60
C THR A 99 -16.75 12.98 7.39
N PRO A 100 -17.08 13.38 6.16
CA PRO A 100 -16.31 12.98 4.98
C PRO A 100 -14.87 13.47 5.07
N TYR A 101 -13.93 12.73 4.50
CA TYR A 101 -12.53 13.13 4.44
C TYR A 101 -11.89 12.74 3.12
N VAL A 102 -10.89 13.51 2.73
CA VAL A 102 -9.92 13.15 1.68
C VAL A 102 -8.53 13.29 2.25
N GLY A 103 -7.59 12.49 1.76
CA GLY A 103 -6.22 12.54 2.22
C GLY A 103 -5.22 12.09 1.17
N ILE A 104 -4.00 12.58 1.33
CA ILE A 104 -2.85 12.18 0.53
C ILE A 104 -1.70 11.86 1.47
N GLY A 105 -0.80 10.98 1.04
CA GLY A 105 0.37 10.63 1.81
C GLY A 105 1.55 10.26 0.96
N VAL A 106 2.72 10.42 1.55
CA VAL A 106 4.01 10.11 0.95
C VAL A 106 4.91 9.46 1.99
N GLY A 107 5.79 8.59 1.54
CA GLY A 107 6.66 7.87 2.44
C GLY A 107 7.59 6.90 1.73
N ALA A 108 7.93 5.83 2.45
CA ALA A 108 8.80 4.78 1.95
C ALA A 108 8.14 3.41 2.14
N ALA A 109 8.38 2.52 1.19
CA ALA A 109 8.02 1.11 1.28
C ALA A 109 9.30 0.26 1.21
N TYR A 110 9.37 -0.75 2.05
CA TYR A 110 10.37 -1.80 2.04
C TYR A 110 9.70 -3.07 1.54
N VAL A 111 10.07 -3.51 0.34
CA VAL A 111 9.41 -4.61 -0.38
C VAL A 111 10.37 -5.77 -0.54
N SER A 112 9.91 -7.00 -0.33
CA SER A 112 10.67 -8.23 -0.58
C SER A 112 10.92 -8.46 -2.07
N ASN A 113 12.05 -9.07 -2.41
CA ASN A 113 12.40 -9.42 -3.78
C ASN A 113 11.35 -10.39 -4.37
N PRO A 114 10.74 -10.07 -5.53
CA PRO A 114 9.68 -10.90 -6.13
C PRO A 114 10.16 -12.22 -6.73
N LEU A 115 11.47 -12.48 -6.88
CA LEU A 115 12.00 -13.68 -7.54
C LEU A 115 12.04 -14.91 -6.60
N ALA A 116 11.57 -16.06 -7.10
CA ALA A 116 11.63 -17.35 -6.39
C ALA A 116 13.07 -17.85 -6.23
N THR A 117 13.86 -17.74 -7.30
CA THR A 117 15.29 -18.05 -7.32
C THR A 117 16.06 -16.75 -7.44
N LYS A 118 16.69 -16.33 -6.34
CA LYS A 118 17.55 -15.14 -6.32
C LYS A 118 18.72 -15.34 -7.28
N VAL A 119 19.00 -14.34 -8.13
CA VAL A 119 20.26 -14.33 -8.85
C VAL A 119 21.38 -14.15 -7.83
N THR A 120 22.53 -14.78 -8.05
CA THR A 120 23.67 -14.70 -7.11
C THR A 120 24.03 -13.22 -6.88
N ASN A 121 23.98 -12.78 -5.61
CA ASN A 121 24.20 -11.40 -5.11
C ASN A 121 23.01 -10.42 -5.12
N ASP A 122 21.78 -10.88 -5.39
CA ASP A 122 20.59 -10.03 -5.24
C ASP A 122 20.25 -9.72 -3.77
N LYS A 123 19.72 -8.53 -3.53
CA LYS A 123 19.17 -8.18 -2.21
C LYS A 123 17.85 -8.92 -1.97
N ALA A 124 17.63 -9.35 -0.72
CA ALA A 124 16.38 -10.00 -0.32
C ALA A 124 15.18 -9.03 -0.30
N SER A 125 15.44 -7.72 -0.22
CA SER A 125 14.44 -6.67 -0.16
C SER A 125 15.05 -5.31 -0.55
N GLY A 126 14.19 -4.38 -0.96
CA GLY A 126 14.60 -3.06 -1.45
C GLY A 126 13.66 -1.95 -0.98
N PHE A 127 14.20 -0.74 -0.85
CA PHE A 127 13.43 0.46 -0.55
C PHE A 127 12.90 1.09 -1.84
N GLY A 128 11.62 1.48 -1.82
CA GLY A 128 10.97 2.31 -2.82
C GLY A 128 10.26 3.50 -2.19
N VAL A 129 9.94 4.49 -3.01
CA VAL A 129 9.08 5.60 -2.62
C VAL A 129 7.64 5.10 -2.57
N ALA A 130 6.92 5.45 -1.51
CA ALA A 130 5.51 5.13 -1.35
C ALA A 130 4.66 6.40 -1.42
N TYR A 131 3.46 6.28 -1.97
CA TYR A 131 2.47 7.35 -2.04
C TYR A 131 1.08 6.76 -1.87
N GLN A 132 0.16 7.56 -1.33
CA GLN A 132 -1.22 7.13 -1.16
C GLN A 132 -2.21 8.27 -1.31
N ALA A 133 -3.42 7.91 -1.70
CA ALA A 133 -4.60 8.75 -1.66
C ALA A 133 -5.71 8.01 -0.92
N LYS A 134 -6.49 8.72 -0.12
CA LYS A 134 -7.58 8.18 0.70
C LYS A 134 -8.80 9.07 0.57
N ALA A 135 -9.98 8.47 0.54
CA ALA A 135 -11.23 9.20 0.60
C ALA A 135 -12.26 8.34 1.34
N GLY A 136 -12.99 8.92 2.27
CA GLY A 136 -13.92 8.14 3.09
C GLY A 136 -14.83 9.01 3.93
N VAL A 137 -15.47 8.37 4.89
CA VAL A 137 -16.33 9.00 5.89
C VAL A 137 -15.96 8.48 7.27
N SER A 138 -16.00 9.37 8.26
CA SER A 138 -15.88 9.01 9.68
C SER A 138 -17.23 9.21 10.36
N TYR A 139 -17.60 8.33 11.27
CA TYR A 139 -18.81 8.38 12.07
C TYR A 139 -18.45 8.48 13.55
N ASP A 140 -18.97 9.50 14.22
CA ASP A 140 -18.71 9.75 15.63
C ASP A 140 -19.65 8.87 16.48
N VAL A 141 -19.12 7.78 17.04
CA VAL A 141 -19.88 6.87 17.92
C VAL A 141 -19.96 7.44 19.33
N THR A 142 -18.82 7.94 19.83
CA THR A 142 -18.71 8.73 21.06
C THR A 142 -17.73 9.89 20.81
N PRO A 143 -17.67 10.92 21.68
CA PRO A 143 -16.71 12.03 21.51
C PRO A 143 -15.24 11.56 21.41
N GLU A 144 -14.91 10.39 21.95
CA GLU A 144 -13.58 9.79 21.97
C GLU A 144 -13.37 8.70 20.89
N VAL A 145 -14.45 8.07 20.41
CA VAL A 145 -14.40 6.92 19.47
C VAL A 145 -15.09 7.26 18.16
N LYS A 146 -14.30 7.21 17.09
CA LYS A 146 -14.76 7.41 15.72
C LYS A 146 -14.55 6.12 14.93
N LEU A 147 -15.60 5.68 14.24
CA LEU A 147 -15.47 4.66 13.20
C LEU A 147 -15.20 5.38 11.89
N TYR A 148 -14.50 4.72 10.96
CA TYR A 148 -14.31 5.27 9.63
C TYR A 148 -14.44 4.17 8.60
N ALA A 149 -14.81 4.57 7.39
CA ALA A 149 -14.90 3.69 6.25
C ALA A 149 -14.47 4.49 5.03
N GLY A 150 -13.52 3.98 4.26
CA GLY A 150 -12.98 4.71 3.12
C GLY A 150 -12.41 3.82 2.04
N ALA A 151 -12.22 4.42 0.87
CA ALA A 151 -11.42 3.87 -0.20
C ALA A 151 -10.00 4.43 -0.12
N ARG A 152 -9.03 3.58 -0.40
CA ARG A 152 -7.61 3.92 -0.42
C ARG A 152 -6.98 3.47 -1.72
N TYR A 153 -6.16 4.31 -2.31
CA TYR A 153 -5.18 3.94 -3.33
C TYR A 153 -3.78 4.06 -2.73
N PHE A 154 -2.98 3.00 -2.83
CA PHE A 154 -1.58 2.99 -2.44
C PHE A 154 -0.72 2.60 -3.62
N GLY A 155 0.42 3.27 -3.78
CA GLY A 155 1.41 2.99 -4.80
C GLY A 155 2.82 3.01 -4.22
N SER A 156 3.70 2.15 -4.71
CA SER A 156 5.14 2.25 -4.46
C SER A 156 5.95 2.02 -5.73
N TYR A 157 7.00 2.81 -5.91
CA TYR A 157 7.87 2.76 -7.09
C TYR A 157 9.34 2.91 -6.69
N GLY A 158 10.22 2.31 -7.50
CA GLY A 158 11.66 2.48 -7.38
C GLY A 158 12.31 1.56 -6.34
N ALA A 159 11.63 0.47 -5.95
CA ALA A 159 12.30 -0.62 -5.25
C ALA A 159 13.39 -1.20 -6.16
N ASN A 160 14.64 -1.19 -5.71
CA ASN A 160 15.80 -1.68 -6.47
C ASN A 160 16.39 -2.91 -5.78
N PHE A 161 16.54 -4.00 -6.53
CA PHE A 161 17.00 -5.30 -6.00
C PHE A 161 18.40 -5.71 -6.49
N GLY A 162 18.92 -5.09 -7.56
CA GLY A 162 20.24 -5.36 -8.15
C GLY A 162 21.42 -4.63 -7.49
N LYS A 163 22.65 -4.99 -7.89
CA LYS A 163 23.87 -4.27 -7.50
C LYS A 163 24.02 -2.97 -8.31
N ALA A 164 24.75 -2.01 -7.73
CA ALA A 164 24.95 -0.62 -8.18
C ALA A 164 25.78 -0.43 -9.48
N THR A 165 25.58 -1.27 -10.50
CA THR A 165 26.14 -1.06 -11.84
C THR A 165 25.16 -0.24 -12.68
N LYS A 166 25.66 0.86 -13.28
CA LYS A 166 24.87 1.94 -13.89
C LYS A 166 23.92 1.52 -15.04
N ASP A 167 24.05 0.31 -15.55
CA ASP A 167 23.32 -0.19 -16.72
C ASP A 167 22.50 -1.47 -16.47
N ASP A 168 22.39 -1.95 -15.22
CA ASP A 168 21.41 -2.99 -14.93
C ASP A 168 20.02 -2.34 -14.93
N ALA A 169 19.18 -2.75 -15.87
CA ALA A 169 17.74 -2.52 -15.83
C ALA A 169 17.18 -3.28 -14.61
N GLY A 170 17.48 -2.79 -13.41
CA GLY A 170 17.08 -3.39 -12.16
C GLY A 170 15.58 -3.61 -12.15
N ILE A 171 15.16 -4.75 -11.60
CA ILE A 171 13.74 -5.10 -11.47
C ILE A 171 13.05 -3.98 -10.72
N LYS A 172 12.16 -3.25 -11.41
CA LYS A 172 11.33 -2.22 -10.81
C LYS A 172 9.99 -2.83 -10.49
N VAL A 173 9.66 -2.86 -9.21
CA VAL A 173 8.34 -3.28 -8.74
C VAL A 173 7.49 -2.02 -8.58
N LEU A 174 6.46 -1.91 -9.41
CA LEU A 174 5.35 -1.00 -9.17
C LEU A 174 4.26 -1.79 -8.46
N TYR A 175 4.12 -1.59 -7.15
CA TYR A 175 3.02 -2.16 -6.40
C TYR A 175 1.94 -1.11 -6.24
N SER A 176 0.73 -1.41 -6.70
CA SER A 176 -0.43 -0.56 -6.43
C SER A 176 -1.65 -1.37 -6.01
N THR A 177 -2.40 -0.84 -5.05
CA THR A 177 -3.58 -1.49 -4.48
C THR A 177 -4.70 -0.48 -4.26
N VAL A 178 -5.94 -0.91 -4.50
CA VAL A 178 -7.15 -0.20 -4.09
C VAL A 178 -7.82 -1.04 -3.00
N GLY A 179 -8.17 -0.41 -1.89
CA GLY A 179 -8.74 -1.13 -0.75
C GLY A 179 -9.82 -0.35 -0.05
N ALA A 180 -10.60 -1.07 0.74
CA ALA A 180 -11.44 -0.48 1.77
C ALA A 180 -10.65 -0.41 3.09
N GLU A 181 -10.69 0.71 3.79
CA GLU A 181 -10.16 0.86 5.14
C GLU A 181 -11.31 1.05 6.14
N ALA A 182 -11.20 0.41 7.31
CA ALA A 182 -12.10 0.53 8.44
C ALA A 182 -11.36 0.45 9.79
#